data_AF-A0A7L9BWP4-F1
#
_entry.id   AF-A0A7L9BWP4-F1
#
_cell.length_a   1.000
_cell.length_b   1.000
_cell.length_c   1.000
_cell.angle_alpha   90.00
_cell.angle_beta   90.00
_cell.angle_gamma   90.00
#
_symmetry.space_group_name_H-M   'P 1'
#
loop_
_entity.id
_entity.type
_entity.pdbx_description
1 polymer ?
#
loop_
_entity_poly.entity_id
_entity_poly.type
_entity_poly.pdbx_seq_one_letter_code
_entity_poly.pdbx_strand_id
1 'polypeptide(L)'
;MPHLVWFKCRRPVLLGLLALVLVPSTAGCREAPPSGQAAASPGAGTATDAPLKVVCTIGMITDVVRNIGGPRVEVTGLMGEHVDPHLYKATPADHRALSAAEVIFYGGLHLEGKMADLFVQMARKKPVYAVTQDIDPSKLREPPEFEGQFDPHVWFDVSLWQSAVGTIRDGLSAVRPAWKDEFAARAADYTAKLDELHDWCRLRIASLPVERRVLVTAHDAFGYFGRAYGMEVLAIQGISTESEAALKKINDLVDTLVARKIPAVFIESSVNPRTIQALIEGCKARGHVVRIGGELFSDAMGAAGTTEGTYIGMVRHNVETIVKALQ
;
A
#
# COMPACT_ATOMS: atom_id res chain seq x y z
N MET A 1 42.28 24.06 26.02
CA MET A 1 43.29 23.24 26.72
C MET A 1 42.81 21.79 26.69
N PRO A 2 43.55 20.89 26.02
CA PRO A 2 43.10 19.55 25.67
C PRO A 2 43.66 18.48 26.63
N HIS A 3 42.98 17.34 26.73
CA HIS A 3 43.66 16.07 27.03
C HIS A 3 43.10 14.96 26.13
N LEU A 4 43.94 14.59 25.16
CA LEU A 4 43.94 13.34 24.40
C LEU A 4 43.94 12.13 25.35
N VAL A 5 43.26 11.04 24.97
CA VAL A 5 43.91 9.70 24.94
C VAL A 5 43.34 8.88 23.78
N TRP A 6 44.23 8.54 22.85
CA TRP A 6 44.07 7.53 21.80
C TRP A 6 44.37 6.13 22.37
N PHE A 7 43.56 5.12 22.04
CA PHE A 7 43.97 3.71 22.17
C PHE A 7 44.01 3.03 20.79
N LYS A 8 45.24 2.86 20.29
CA LYS A 8 45.59 1.91 19.21
C LYS A 8 45.67 0.52 19.82
N CYS A 9 44.88 -0.44 19.33
CA CYS A 9 45.09 -1.85 19.61
C CYS A 9 45.71 -2.54 18.39
N ARG A 10 46.88 -3.15 18.60
CA ARG A 10 47.74 -3.78 17.59
C ARG A 10 47.25 -5.21 17.28
N ARG A 11 47.29 -5.58 16.00
CA ARG A 11 47.13 -6.95 15.50
C ARG A 11 48.34 -7.81 15.88
N PRO A 12 48.16 -9.08 16.29
CA PRO A 12 49.25 -10.05 16.26
C PRO A 12 49.39 -10.67 14.86
N VAL A 13 50.61 -10.65 14.35
CA VAL A 13 51.09 -11.42 13.20
C VAL A 13 51.54 -12.78 13.75
N LEU A 14 51.00 -13.88 13.23
CA LEU A 14 51.56 -15.22 13.46
C LEU A 14 52.20 -15.71 12.15
N LEU A 15 53.52 -15.86 12.18
CA LEU A 15 54.30 -16.63 11.21
C LEU A 15 54.09 -18.13 11.50
N GLY A 16 53.79 -18.92 10.47
CA GLY A 16 53.82 -20.38 10.50
C GLY A 16 54.53 -20.93 9.26
N LEU A 17 55.61 -21.68 9.49
CA LEU A 17 56.52 -22.27 8.51
C LEU A 17 55.93 -23.47 7.76
N LEU A 18 56.24 -23.53 6.46
CA LEU A 18 56.70 -24.66 5.61
C LEU A 18 56.34 -26.11 5.98
N ALA A 19 55.72 -26.81 5.02
CA ALA A 19 56.09 -28.19 4.66
C ALA A 19 55.77 -28.46 3.17
N LEU A 20 56.83 -28.47 2.36
CA LEU A 20 56.83 -28.86 0.95
C LEU A 20 57.02 -30.38 0.88
N VAL A 21 56.04 -31.12 0.34
CA VAL A 21 56.19 -32.55 0.04
C VAL A 21 56.20 -32.73 -1.47
N LEU A 22 57.38 -33.06 -2.00
CA LEU A 22 57.61 -33.52 -3.37
C LEU A 22 57.20 -35.00 -3.46
N VAL A 23 56.37 -35.37 -4.45
CA VAL A 23 56.17 -36.77 -4.88
C VAL A 23 56.28 -36.81 -6.41
N PRO A 24 56.96 -37.82 -6.99
CA PRO A 24 57.45 -37.77 -8.36
C PRO A 24 56.40 -38.15 -9.42
N SER A 25 56.60 -37.58 -10.60
CA SER A 25 55.90 -37.81 -11.86
C SER A 25 56.04 -39.25 -12.35
N THR A 26 54.94 -39.82 -12.87
CA THR A 26 55.00 -40.83 -13.92
C THR A 26 54.31 -40.28 -15.17
N ALA A 27 55.08 -40.20 -16.24
CA ALA A 27 54.65 -39.74 -17.55
C ALA A 27 53.83 -40.84 -18.24
N GLY A 28 52.60 -40.52 -18.63
CA GLY A 28 51.79 -41.31 -19.54
C GLY A 28 51.36 -40.45 -20.71
N CYS A 29 51.97 -40.65 -21.88
CA CYS A 29 51.55 -40.04 -23.13
C CYS A 29 50.18 -40.56 -23.54
N ARG A 30 49.23 -39.67 -23.86
CA ARG A 30 48.04 -40.03 -24.64
C ARG A 30 47.62 -38.86 -25.52
N GLU A 31 47.40 -39.16 -26.79
CA GLU A 31 47.17 -38.26 -27.92
C GLU A 31 46.00 -37.28 -27.71
N ALA A 32 46.17 -36.07 -28.26
CA ALA A 32 45.16 -35.03 -28.34
C ALA A 32 44.29 -35.19 -29.59
N PRO A 33 42.96 -34.98 -29.50
CA PRO A 33 42.12 -34.66 -30.66
C PRO A 33 41.96 -33.13 -30.82
N PRO A 34 41.56 -32.65 -32.01
CA PRO A 34 41.74 -31.26 -32.41
C PRO A 34 40.65 -30.32 -31.88
N SER A 35 41.08 -29.08 -31.62
CA SER A 35 40.36 -27.80 -31.69
C SER A 35 38.82 -27.83 -31.76
N GLY A 36 38.17 -27.27 -30.74
CA GLY A 36 36.79 -26.81 -30.84
C GLY A 36 36.18 -26.38 -29.50
N GLN A 37 35.85 -25.09 -29.40
CA GLN A 37 35.03 -24.45 -28.36
C GLN A 37 35.73 -24.15 -27.03
N ALA A 38 36.13 -22.88 -26.90
CA ALA A 38 36.32 -22.26 -25.59
C ALA A 38 34.99 -22.33 -24.83
N ALA A 39 34.92 -23.22 -23.84
CA ALA A 39 33.81 -23.26 -22.90
C ALA A 39 33.81 -21.94 -22.13
N ALA A 40 32.88 -21.05 -22.49
CA ALA A 40 32.55 -19.90 -21.68
C ALA A 40 32.13 -20.41 -20.29
N SER A 41 32.89 -20.04 -19.27
CA SER A 41 32.45 -20.21 -17.88
C SER A 41 31.07 -19.56 -17.73
N PRO A 42 30.09 -20.21 -17.09
CA PRO A 42 28.83 -19.53 -16.80
C PRO A 42 29.19 -18.35 -15.90
N GLY A 43 28.95 -17.14 -16.40
CA GLY A 43 29.15 -15.93 -15.63
C GLY A 43 28.37 -16.07 -14.33
N ALA A 44 29.07 -15.99 -13.20
CA ALA A 44 28.43 -15.78 -11.92
C ALA A 44 27.60 -14.51 -12.05
N GLY A 45 26.28 -14.65 -12.13
CA GLY A 45 25.35 -13.52 -12.14
C GLY A 45 25.71 -12.63 -10.98
N THR A 46 26.08 -11.38 -11.27
CA THR A 46 26.37 -10.40 -10.23
C THR A 46 25.12 -10.26 -9.36
N ALA A 47 25.28 -10.09 -8.05
CA ALA A 47 24.17 -9.90 -7.09
C ALA A 47 23.20 -8.74 -7.46
N THR A 48 23.53 -7.97 -8.50
CA THR A 48 22.76 -6.89 -9.09
C THR A 48 21.57 -7.34 -9.95
N ASP A 49 21.49 -8.61 -10.37
CA ASP A 49 20.38 -9.11 -11.21
C ASP A 49 19.24 -9.76 -10.43
N ALA A 50 19.42 -10.05 -9.14
CA ALA A 50 18.38 -10.63 -8.30
C ALA A 50 17.26 -9.61 -8.03
N PRO A 51 15.97 -10.01 -8.06
CA PRO A 51 14.86 -9.11 -7.77
C PRO A 51 15.04 -8.38 -6.44
N LEU A 52 14.73 -7.08 -6.45
CA LEU A 52 14.77 -6.22 -5.27
C LEU A 52 13.72 -6.66 -4.27
N LYS A 53 14.12 -6.91 -3.02
CA LYS A 53 13.17 -7.30 -1.96
C LYS A 53 12.44 -6.08 -1.40
N VAL A 54 11.15 -5.98 -1.68
CA VAL A 54 10.30 -4.85 -1.30
C VAL A 54 9.25 -5.31 -0.29
N VAL A 55 9.06 -4.55 0.78
CA VAL A 55 7.92 -4.74 1.70
C VAL A 55 6.97 -3.56 1.60
N CYS A 56 5.67 -3.84 1.51
CA CYS A 56 4.60 -2.86 1.47
C CYS A 56 3.60 -3.12 2.60
N THR A 57 2.91 -2.09 3.07
CA THR A 57 1.82 -2.26 4.06
C THR A 57 0.54 -2.74 3.40
N ILE A 58 -0.31 -1.80 2.96
CA ILE A 58 -1.62 -2.06 2.35
C ILE A 58 -1.50 -2.66 0.95
N GLY A 59 -2.55 -3.39 0.56
CA GLY A 59 -2.65 -4.02 -0.76
C GLY A 59 -2.53 -3.03 -1.93
N MET A 60 -3.07 -1.82 -1.78
CA MET A 60 -3.05 -0.79 -2.83
C MET A 60 -1.62 -0.36 -3.17
N ILE A 61 -0.75 -0.22 -2.16
CA ILE A 61 0.69 0.05 -2.37
C ILE A 61 1.36 -1.16 -3.02
N THR A 62 1.04 -2.36 -2.54
CA THR A 62 1.58 -3.61 -3.09
C THR A 62 1.28 -3.75 -4.58
N ASP A 63 0.07 -3.39 -5.03
CA ASP A 63 -0.32 -3.41 -6.44
C ASP A 63 0.48 -2.41 -7.27
N VAL A 64 0.65 -1.18 -6.78
CA VAL A 64 1.44 -0.15 -7.47
C VAL A 64 2.91 -0.58 -7.61
N VAL A 65 3.51 -1.11 -6.54
CA VAL A 65 4.90 -1.62 -6.57
C VAL A 65 5.04 -2.77 -7.57
N ARG A 66 4.08 -3.70 -7.64
CA ARG A 66 4.11 -4.80 -8.62
C ARG A 66 4.03 -4.29 -10.06
N ASN A 67 3.18 -3.31 -10.35
CA ASN A 67 3.04 -2.74 -11.68
C ASN A 67 4.31 -2.00 -12.13
N ILE A 68 4.92 -1.20 -11.24
CA ILE A 68 6.14 -0.42 -11.56
C ILE A 68 7.38 -1.30 -11.56
N GLY A 69 7.53 -2.18 -10.58
CA GLY A 69 8.70 -3.03 -10.41
C GLY A 69 8.72 -4.22 -11.38
N GLY A 70 7.56 -4.75 -11.74
CA GLY A 70 7.44 -5.92 -12.62
C GLY A 70 8.30 -7.10 -12.14
N PRO A 71 9.04 -7.79 -13.02
CA PRO A 71 9.89 -8.92 -12.64
C PRO A 71 11.15 -8.51 -11.85
N ARG A 72 11.43 -7.22 -11.70
CA ARG A 72 12.61 -6.70 -10.99
C ARG A 72 12.42 -6.61 -9.48
N VAL A 73 11.21 -6.89 -8.98
CA VAL A 73 10.88 -6.80 -7.54
C VAL A 73 10.30 -8.12 -7.03
N GLU A 74 10.70 -8.50 -5.83
CA GLU A 74 10.03 -9.50 -5.01
C GLU A 74 9.25 -8.74 -3.93
N VAL A 75 7.93 -8.67 -4.04
CA VAL A 75 7.09 -7.81 -3.18
C VAL A 75 6.34 -8.63 -2.13
N THR A 76 6.56 -8.32 -0.86
CA THR A 76 5.76 -8.82 0.27
C THR A 76 4.82 -7.71 0.75
N GLY A 77 3.51 -7.95 0.68
CA GLY A 77 2.50 -7.08 1.30
C GLY A 77 2.15 -7.60 2.69
N LEU A 78 2.18 -6.73 3.71
CA LEU A 78 1.91 -7.11 5.11
C LEU A 78 0.40 -7.22 5.41
N MET A 79 -0.40 -6.40 4.74
CA MET A 79 -1.83 -6.27 4.98
C MET A 79 -2.59 -6.76 3.74
N GLY A 80 -3.18 -7.95 3.87
CA GLY A 80 -3.95 -8.59 2.82
C GLY A 80 -5.42 -8.19 2.83
N GLU A 81 -6.24 -9.03 2.19
CA GLU A 81 -7.70 -8.93 2.21
C GLU A 81 -8.26 -8.87 3.65
N HIS A 82 -9.31 -8.06 3.85
CA HIS A 82 -9.99 -7.81 5.12
C HIS A 82 -9.14 -7.20 6.25
N VAL A 83 -7.88 -6.84 6.00
CA VAL A 83 -7.00 -6.28 7.02
C VAL A 83 -7.21 -4.78 7.17
N ASP A 84 -7.60 -4.35 8.36
CA ASP A 84 -7.65 -2.94 8.77
C ASP A 84 -6.24 -2.43 9.15
N PRO A 85 -5.68 -1.44 8.42
CA PRO A 85 -4.33 -0.91 8.66
C PRO A 85 -4.23 -0.05 9.92
N HIS A 86 -5.31 0.62 10.35
CA HIS A 86 -5.34 1.47 11.54
C HIS A 86 -5.10 0.63 12.79
N LEU A 87 -5.70 -0.56 12.83
CA LEU A 87 -5.61 -1.46 13.98
C LEU A 87 -4.45 -2.44 13.92
N TYR A 88 -3.80 -2.58 12.76
CA TYR A 88 -2.82 -3.63 12.49
C TYR A 88 -1.58 -3.56 13.38
N LYS A 89 -1.13 -4.70 13.87
CA LYS A 89 0.12 -4.85 14.63
C LYS A 89 1.04 -5.81 13.92
N ALA A 90 2.28 -5.39 13.65
CA ALA A 90 3.28 -6.23 13.03
C ALA A 90 3.49 -7.54 13.83
N THR A 91 3.40 -8.65 13.14
CA THR A 91 3.71 -9.97 13.67
C THR A 91 5.23 -10.21 13.67
N PRO A 92 5.72 -11.24 14.39
CA PRO A 92 7.14 -11.64 14.29
C PRO A 92 7.58 -11.99 12.87
N ALA A 93 6.67 -12.47 12.01
CA ALA A 93 6.98 -12.73 10.61
C ALA A 93 7.18 -11.42 9.83
N ASP A 94 6.33 -10.42 10.07
CA ASP A 94 6.45 -9.10 9.45
C ASP A 94 7.73 -8.40 9.87
N HIS A 95 8.12 -8.50 11.14
CA HIS A 95 9.41 -7.98 11.60
C HIS A 95 10.59 -8.62 10.86
N ARG A 96 10.53 -9.92 10.54
CA ARG A 96 11.57 -10.58 9.74
C ARG A 96 11.54 -10.10 8.28
N ALA A 97 10.36 -9.99 7.69
CA ALA A 97 10.20 -9.46 6.33
C ALA A 97 10.74 -8.02 6.21
N LEU A 98 10.31 -7.13 7.10
CA LEU A 98 10.79 -5.74 7.18
C LEU A 98 12.30 -5.67 7.41
N SER A 99 12.87 -6.55 8.24
CA SER A 99 14.32 -6.60 8.46
C SER A 99 15.09 -7.08 7.24
N ALA A 100 14.53 -8.01 6.46
CA ALA A 100 15.14 -8.54 5.24
C ALA A 100 14.92 -7.66 3.99
N ALA A 101 13.93 -6.77 4.01
CA ALA A 101 13.61 -5.87 2.92
C ALA A 101 14.78 -4.92 2.59
N GLU A 102 14.94 -4.63 1.31
CA GLU A 102 15.90 -3.62 0.84
C GLU A 102 15.25 -2.22 0.75
N VAL A 103 13.93 -2.17 0.57
CA VAL A 103 13.12 -0.94 0.63
C VAL A 103 11.74 -1.24 1.19
N ILE A 104 11.18 -0.30 1.94
CA ILE A 104 9.84 -0.38 2.53
C ILE A 104 8.99 0.78 2.01
N PHE A 105 7.75 0.49 1.60
CA PHE A 105 6.74 1.49 1.24
C PHE A 105 5.53 1.36 2.16
N TYR A 106 5.06 2.50 2.69
CA TYR A 106 3.89 2.55 3.59
C TYR A 106 3.00 3.75 3.25
N GLY A 107 1.79 3.80 3.79
CA GLY A 107 0.78 4.81 3.48
C GLY A 107 1.22 6.20 3.88
N GLY A 108 1.75 6.37 5.09
CA GLY A 108 1.94 7.70 5.67
C GLY A 108 0.61 8.28 6.18
N LEU A 109 0.58 9.58 6.47
CA LEU A 109 -0.62 10.28 6.98
C LEU A 109 -1.28 9.58 8.19
N HIS A 110 -0.47 8.92 9.02
CA HIS A 110 -0.93 8.14 10.19
C HIS A 110 -1.84 6.94 9.88
N LEU A 111 -1.90 6.45 8.63
CA LEU A 111 -2.69 5.27 8.26
C LEU A 111 -2.36 4.04 9.11
N GLU A 112 -1.09 3.66 9.18
CA GLU A 112 -0.64 2.52 9.97
C GLU A 112 -0.39 2.93 11.43
N GLY A 113 -1.47 3.31 12.13
CA GLY A 113 -1.44 3.96 13.45
C GLY A 113 -0.49 3.31 14.46
N LYS A 114 -0.41 1.96 14.48
CA LYS A 114 0.41 1.19 15.42
C LYS A 114 1.79 0.79 14.89
N MET A 115 2.17 1.23 13.69
CA MET A 115 3.45 0.91 13.04
C MET A 115 4.35 2.14 12.82
N ALA A 116 3.88 3.35 13.10
CA ALA A 116 4.64 4.59 12.87
C ALA A 116 6.06 4.56 13.48
N ASP A 117 6.19 4.21 14.76
CA ASP A 117 7.49 4.11 15.44
C ASP A 117 8.41 3.06 14.82
N LEU A 118 7.84 1.95 14.34
CA LEU A 118 8.60 0.89 13.68
C LEU A 118 9.22 1.41 12.37
N PHE A 119 8.46 2.16 11.57
CA PHE A 119 8.98 2.74 10.34
C PHE A 119 10.07 3.80 10.60
N VAL A 120 9.91 4.64 11.62
CA VAL A 120 10.94 5.60 12.05
C VAL A 120 12.24 4.88 12.46
N GLN A 121 12.13 3.76 13.17
CA GLN A 121 13.30 2.95 13.55
C GLN A 121 13.97 2.29 12.33
N MET A 122 13.19 1.79 11.38
CA MET A 122 13.70 1.15 10.17
C MET A 122 14.38 2.15 9.23
N ALA A 123 13.84 3.37 9.12
CA ALA A 123 14.38 4.45 8.27
C ALA A 123 15.82 4.85 8.65
N ARG A 124 16.27 4.56 9.88
CA ARG A 124 17.66 4.78 10.31
C ARG A 124 18.66 3.82 9.67
N LYS A 125 18.18 2.72 9.07
CA LYS A 125 19.03 1.61 8.58
C LYS A 125 18.83 1.32 7.09
N LYS A 126 17.68 1.68 6.53
CA LYS A 126 17.32 1.36 5.14
C LYS A 126 16.32 2.39 4.58
N PRO A 127 16.16 2.45 3.26
CA PRO A 127 15.13 3.27 2.62
C PRO A 127 13.72 2.86 3.05
N VAL A 128 12.96 3.83 3.55
CA VAL A 128 11.56 3.69 3.96
C VAL A 128 10.83 4.93 3.45
N TYR A 129 9.79 4.74 2.66
CA TYR A 129 9.07 5.83 1.99
C TYR A 129 7.58 5.79 2.32
N ALA A 130 7.05 6.91 2.83
CA ALA A 130 5.61 7.13 2.84
C ALA A 130 5.19 7.48 1.42
N VAL A 131 4.32 6.69 0.80
CA VAL A 131 3.93 6.90 -0.61
C VAL A 131 3.21 8.23 -0.84
N THR A 132 2.65 8.78 0.22
CA THR A 132 1.93 10.07 0.25
C THR A 132 2.81 11.28 0.53
N GLN A 133 4.11 11.11 0.83
CA GLN A 133 4.98 12.20 1.27
C GLN A 133 5.13 13.35 0.24
N ASP A 134 4.94 13.04 -1.05
CA ASP A 134 5.10 13.99 -2.16
C ASP A 134 3.77 14.63 -2.58
N ILE A 135 2.68 14.35 -1.86
CA ILE A 135 1.39 15.01 -2.07
C ILE A 135 1.47 16.45 -1.57
N ASP A 136 1.06 17.40 -2.42
CA ASP A 136 0.87 18.80 -2.03
C ASP A 136 -0.07 18.89 -0.81
N PRO A 137 0.41 19.43 0.33
CA PRO A 137 -0.40 19.52 1.55
C PRO A 137 -1.73 20.26 1.37
N SER A 138 -1.82 21.21 0.42
CA SER A 138 -3.07 21.92 0.12
C SER A 138 -4.16 21.01 -0.48
N LYS A 139 -3.77 19.83 -0.98
CA LYS A 139 -4.68 18.80 -1.50
C LYS A 139 -5.06 17.77 -0.44
N LEU A 140 -4.45 17.79 0.74
CA LEU A 140 -4.83 16.89 1.83
C LEU A 140 -6.12 17.38 2.49
N ARG A 141 -6.95 16.44 2.96
CA ARG A 141 -8.16 16.72 3.73
C ARG A 141 -7.82 16.66 5.21
N GLU A 142 -8.20 17.69 5.94
CA GLU A 142 -8.15 17.71 7.41
C GLU A 142 -9.59 17.66 7.91
N PRO A 143 -10.06 16.52 8.45
CA PRO A 143 -11.42 16.44 8.98
C PRO A 143 -11.52 17.22 10.30
N PRO A 144 -12.62 17.95 10.54
CA PRO A 144 -12.79 18.77 11.75
C PRO A 144 -12.68 17.99 13.07
N GLU A 145 -12.96 16.69 13.04
CA GLU A 145 -12.92 15.82 14.22
C GLU A 145 -11.48 15.40 14.62
N PHE A 146 -10.48 15.67 13.77
CA PHE A 146 -9.07 15.29 13.98
C PHE A 146 -8.11 16.43 13.62
N GLU A 147 -8.16 17.53 14.37
CA GLU A 147 -7.24 18.66 14.18
C GLU A 147 -5.76 18.23 14.20
N GLY A 148 -5.00 18.70 13.22
CA GLY A 148 -3.58 18.38 13.06
C GLY A 148 -3.30 17.01 12.44
N GLN A 149 -4.32 16.24 12.05
CA GLN A 149 -4.15 15.00 11.30
C GLN A 149 -4.88 15.06 9.95
N PHE A 150 -4.22 14.54 8.92
CA PHE A 150 -4.80 14.44 7.59
C PHE A 150 -5.51 13.10 7.43
N ASP A 151 -6.62 13.12 6.70
CA ASP A 151 -7.29 11.92 6.19
C ASP A 151 -6.28 11.10 5.36
N PRO A 152 -6.03 9.82 5.72
CA PRO A 152 -5.04 9.00 5.04
C PRO A 152 -5.55 8.34 3.74
N HIS A 153 -6.87 8.34 3.48
CA HIS A 153 -7.51 7.52 2.43
C HIS A 153 -7.40 8.15 1.03
N VAL A 154 -6.22 8.67 0.69
CA VAL A 154 -5.96 9.40 -0.56
C VAL A 154 -6.15 8.53 -1.81
N TRP A 155 -6.11 7.21 -1.68
CA TRP A 155 -6.27 6.27 -2.79
C TRP A 155 -7.67 6.31 -3.40
N PHE A 156 -8.65 6.94 -2.75
CA PHE A 156 -9.97 7.09 -3.35
C PHE A 156 -10.12 8.31 -4.27
N ASP A 157 -9.20 9.26 -4.23
CA ASP A 157 -9.04 10.23 -5.32
C ASP A 157 -7.94 9.69 -6.24
N VAL A 158 -8.34 9.06 -7.35
CA VAL A 158 -7.41 8.38 -8.26
C VAL A 158 -6.37 9.36 -8.81
N SER A 159 -6.76 10.62 -9.05
CA SER A 159 -5.85 11.66 -9.53
C SER A 159 -4.80 12.03 -8.48
N LEU A 160 -5.17 12.04 -7.20
CA LEU A 160 -4.25 12.27 -6.10
C LEU A 160 -3.35 11.05 -5.85
N TRP A 161 -3.91 9.84 -5.96
CA TRP A 161 -3.19 8.57 -5.77
C TRP A 161 -2.06 8.37 -6.78
N GLN A 162 -2.14 8.97 -7.96
CA GLN A 162 -1.04 8.96 -8.92
C GLN A 162 0.27 9.50 -8.34
N SER A 163 0.24 10.36 -7.31
CA SER A 163 1.44 10.79 -6.60
C SER A 163 2.23 9.61 -6.02
N ALA A 164 1.54 8.56 -5.53
CA ALA A 164 2.17 7.36 -4.99
C ALA A 164 2.99 6.60 -6.06
N VAL A 165 2.55 6.64 -7.33
CA VAL A 165 3.29 6.06 -8.46
C VAL A 165 4.66 6.72 -8.61
N GLY A 166 4.71 8.06 -8.52
CA GLY A 166 5.95 8.82 -8.55
C GLY A 166 6.89 8.47 -7.40
N THR A 167 6.38 8.51 -6.17
CA THR A 167 7.14 8.16 -4.96
C THR A 167 7.73 6.76 -5.03
N ILE A 168 6.92 5.78 -5.48
CA ILE A 168 7.35 4.39 -5.59
C ILE A 168 8.40 4.23 -6.69
N ARG A 169 8.18 4.80 -7.88
CA ARG A 169 9.15 4.78 -8.98
C ARG A 169 10.51 5.33 -8.51
N ASP A 170 10.50 6.46 -7.82
CA ASP A 170 11.73 7.13 -7.39
C ASP A 170 12.41 6.37 -6.25
N GLY A 171 11.63 5.82 -5.30
CA GLY A 171 12.13 4.96 -4.24
C GLY A 171 12.78 3.67 -4.77
N LEU A 172 12.16 3.00 -5.75
CA LEU A 172 12.74 1.83 -6.42
C LEU A 172 14.01 2.19 -7.20
N SER A 173 13.97 3.31 -7.94
CA SER A 173 15.11 3.79 -8.75
C SER A 173 16.31 4.21 -7.89
N ALA A 174 16.07 4.75 -6.69
CA ALA A 174 17.13 5.12 -5.76
C ALA A 174 17.90 3.88 -5.27
N VAL A 175 17.21 2.75 -5.08
CA VAL A 175 17.83 1.49 -4.60
C VAL A 175 18.43 0.67 -5.73
N ARG A 176 17.87 0.76 -6.94
CA ARG A 176 18.38 0.09 -8.15
C ARG A 176 18.47 1.07 -9.35
N PRO A 177 19.49 1.94 -9.39
CA PRO A 177 19.64 2.93 -10.47
C PRO A 177 19.76 2.32 -11.88
N ALA A 178 20.31 1.11 -11.98
CA ALA A 178 20.46 0.39 -13.25
C ALA A 178 19.13 0.01 -13.91
N TRP A 179 18.01 0.01 -13.17
CA TRP A 179 16.68 -0.34 -13.69
C TRP A 179 15.74 0.88 -13.76
N LYS A 180 16.26 2.09 -13.57
CA LYS A 180 15.48 3.33 -13.52
C LYS A 180 14.60 3.52 -14.76
N ASP A 181 15.14 3.27 -15.96
CA ASP A 181 14.39 3.48 -17.21
C ASP A 181 13.24 2.47 -17.35
N GLU A 182 13.43 1.22 -16.90
CA GLU A 182 12.35 0.23 -16.87
C GLU A 182 11.24 0.62 -15.89
N PHE A 183 11.62 1.11 -14.69
CA PHE A 183 10.65 1.60 -13.71
C PHE A 183 9.91 2.83 -14.22
N ALA A 184 10.60 3.75 -14.88
CA ALA A 184 9.98 4.94 -15.47
C ALA A 184 8.97 4.59 -16.56
N ALA A 185 9.30 3.65 -17.46
CA ALA A 185 8.39 3.19 -18.50
C ALA A 185 7.13 2.55 -17.91
N ARG A 186 7.28 1.61 -16.96
CA ARG A 186 6.14 0.95 -16.31
C ARG A 186 5.30 1.90 -15.47
N ALA A 187 5.94 2.87 -14.81
CA ALA A 187 5.22 3.92 -14.09
C ALA A 187 4.36 4.77 -15.04
N ALA A 188 4.89 5.17 -16.21
CA ALA A 188 4.11 5.90 -17.22
C ALA A 188 2.92 5.08 -17.73
N ASP A 189 3.13 3.80 -18.04
CA ASP A 189 2.07 2.89 -18.47
C ASP A 189 0.97 2.73 -17.40
N TYR A 190 1.36 2.62 -16.13
CA TYR A 190 0.40 2.48 -15.03
C TYR A 190 -0.33 3.79 -14.75
N THR A 191 0.35 4.95 -14.80
CA THR A 191 -0.28 6.27 -14.67
C THR A 191 -1.35 6.47 -15.74
N ALA A 192 -1.10 6.09 -17.00
CA ALA A 192 -2.11 6.18 -18.05
C ALA A 192 -3.38 5.35 -17.73
N LYS A 193 -3.23 4.17 -17.14
CA LYS A 193 -4.37 3.36 -16.67
C LYS A 193 -5.11 4.03 -15.51
N LEU A 194 -4.41 4.76 -14.65
CA LEU A 194 -5.02 5.52 -13.56
C LEU A 194 -5.77 6.76 -14.08
N ASP A 195 -5.27 7.42 -15.12
CA ASP A 195 -5.99 8.51 -15.81
C ASP A 195 -7.32 7.99 -16.38
N GLU A 196 -7.28 6.87 -17.10
CA GLU A 196 -8.49 6.21 -17.63
C GLU A 196 -9.47 5.82 -16.52
N LEU A 197 -8.96 5.28 -15.41
CA LEU A 197 -9.77 4.94 -14.25
C LEU A 197 -10.42 6.17 -13.64
N HIS A 198 -9.67 7.26 -13.45
CA HIS A 198 -10.17 8.50 -12.88
C HIS A 198 -11.32 9.08 -13.71
N ASP A 199 -11.13 9.17 -15.03
CA ASP A 199 -12.16 9.66 -15.95
C ASP A 199 -13.39 8.76 -15.97
N TRP A 200 -13.19 7.44 -15.96
CA TRP A 200 -14.28 6.49 -15.87
C TRP A 200 -15.08 6.65 -14.56
N CYS A 201 -14.41 6.82 -13.42
CA CYS A 201 -15.06 7.06 -12.13
C CYS A 201 -15.92 8.32 -12.16
N ARG A 202 -15.35 9.42 -12.67
CA ARG A 202 -16.03 10.72 -12.79
C ARG A 202 -17.29 10.61 -13.65
N LEU A 203 -17.18 10.00 -14.83
CA LEU A 203 -18.33 9.81 -15.73
C LEU A 203 -19.39 8.89 -15.13
N ARG A 204 -18.96 7.80 -14.48
CA ARG A 204 -19.87 6.80 -13.93
C ARG A 204 -20.66 7.35 -12.74
N ILE A 205 -20.01 8.06 -11.82
CA ILE A 205 -20.69 8.71 -10.69
C ILE A 205 -21.58 9.87 -11.16
N ALA A 206 -21.15 10.63 -12.18
CA ALA A 206 -21.95 11.71 -12.75
C ALA A 206 -23.30 11.23 -13.36
N SER A 207 -23.45 9.93 -13.64
CA SER A 207 -24.72 9.35 -14.07
C SER A 207 -25.81 9.32 -12.99
N LEU A 208 -25.45 9.51 -11.71
CA LEU A 208 -26.40 9.66 -10.61
C LEU A 208 -26.94 11.11 -10.55
N PRO A 209 -28.23 11.32 -10.28
CA PRO A 209 -28.76 12.64 -9.90
C PRO A 209 -28.03 13.17 -8.67
N VAL A 210 -27.79 14.48 -8.59
CA VAL A 210 -27.01 15.11 -7.51
C VAL A 210 -27.62 14.81 -6.13
N GLU A 211 -28.95 14.76 -6.06
CA GLU A 211 -29.72 14.50 -4.83
C GLU A 211 -29.49 13.08 -4.30
N ARG A 212 -29.04 12.16 -5.16
CA ARG A 212 -28.75 10.77 -4.81
C ARG A 212 -27.28 10.51 -4.51
N ARG A 213 -26.41 11.51 -4.64
CA ARG A 213 -24.96 11.39 -4.41
C ARG A 213 -24.61 11.48 -2.94
N VAL A 214 -25.24 10.65 -2.12
CA VAL A 214 -24.98 10.54 -0.68
C VAL A 214 -24.52 9.12 -0.39
N LEU A 215 -23.25 8.98 -0.02
CA LEU A 215 -22.61 7.73 0.32
C LEU A 215 -22.57 7.58 1.84
N VAL A 216 -23.19 6.51 2.36
CA VAL A 216 -23.21 6.23 3.79
C VAL A 216 -22.46 4.93 4.08
N THR A 217 -21.35 5.00 4.82
CA THR A 217 -20.42 3.87 5.05
C THR A 217 -20.16 3.62 6.54
N ALA A 218 -19.38 2.59 6.85
CA ALA A 218 -19.08 2.21 8.22
C ALA A 218 -18.10 3.20 8.87
N HIS A 219 -17.05 3.61 8.16
CA HIS A 219 -16.12 4.65 8.61
C HIS A 219 -15.81 5.67 7.52
N ASP A 220 -15.19 6.79 7.92
CA ASP A 220 -14.97 7.95 7.05
C ASP A 220 -13.74 7.76 6.12
N ALA A 221 -13.76 6.68 5.34
CA ALA A 221 -12.71 6.37 4.37
C ALA A 221 -12.85 7.09 3.03
N PHE A 222 -14.05 7.60 2.73
CA PHE A 222 -14.39 8.03 1.38
C PHE A 222 -14.36 9.56 1.21
N GLY A 223 -13.76 10.30 2.15
CA GLY A 223 -13.66 11.76 2.05
C GLY A 223 -13.06 12.24 0.72
N TYR A 224 -11.91 11.70 0.32
CA TYR A 224 -11.29 12.02 -0.98
C TYR A 224 -12.16 11.60 -2.17
N PHE A 225 -12.84 10.44 -2.09
CA PHE A 225 -13.81 10.01 -3.10
C PHE A 225 -14.91 11.06 -3.30
N GLY A 226 -15.48 11.53 -2.19
CA GLY A 226 -16.54 12.53 -2.20
C GLY A 226 -16.11 13.84 -2.85
N ARG A 227 -14.90 14.31 -2.54
CA ARG A 227 -14.33 15.50 -3.15
C ARG A 227 -14.08 15.31 -4.65
N ALA A 228 -13.49 14.19 -5.06
CA ALA A 228 -13.08 13.94 -6.44
C ALA A 228 -14.28 13.74 -7.38
N TYR A 229 -15.34 13.07 -6.90
CA TYR A 229 -16.44 12.62 -7.75
C TYR A 229 -17.79 13.26 -7.41
N GLY A 230 -17.83 14.22 -6.49
CA GLY A 230 -19.02 15.00 -6.15
C GLY A 230 -20.06 14.19 -5.38
N MET A 231 -19.61 13.44 -4.38
CA MET A 231 -20.47 12.73 -3.43
C MET A 231 -20.37 13.38 -2.05
N GLU A 232 -21.51 13.53 -1.39
CA GLU A 232 -21.54 13.73 0.05
C GLU A 232 -21.28 12.39 0.74
N VAL A 233 -20.39 12.40 1.74
CA VAL A 233 -20.00 11.18 2.48
C VAL A 233 -20.42 11.34 3.92
N LEU A 234 -21.13 10.35 4.43
CA LEU A 234 -21.53 10.23 5.82
C LEU A 234 -21.02 8.89 6.36
N ALA A 235 -20.49 8.89 7.58
CA ALA A 235 -19.94 7.69 8.19
C ALA A 235 -20.33 7.58 9.66
N ILE A 236 -20.32 6.34 10.16
CA ILE A 236 -20.59 6.04 11.56
C ILE A 236 -19.36 6.34 12.42
N GLN A 237 -18.20 5.82 12.02
CA GLN A 237 -16.90 6.10 12.62
C GLN A 237 -16.17 7.22 11.86
N GLY A 238 -15.18 7.84 12.49
CA GLY A 238 -14.31 8.85 11.86
C GLY A 238 -13.29 8.23 10.89
N ILE A 239 -12.23 8.99 10.57
CA ILE A 239 -11.16 8.56 9.66
C ILE A 239 -10.24 7.46 10.23
N SER A 240 -10.41 7.08 11.49
CA SER A 240 -9.68 5.98 12.10
C SER A 240 -10.67 5.09 12.85
N THR A 241 -10.48 3.78 12.70
CA THR A 241 -11.26 2.74 13.39
C THR A 241 -10.71 2.43 14.79
N GLU A 242 -9.64 3.11 15.23
CA GLU A 242 -9.11 2.97 16.59
C GLU A 242 -10.14 3.36 17.66
N SER A 243 -11.04 4.29 17.33
CA SER A 243 -12.11 4.72 18.22
C SER A 243 -13.46 4.16 17.78
N GLU A 244 -14.21 3.65 18.75
CA GLU A 244 -15.59 3.23 18.55
C GLU A 244 -16.51 4.44 18.30
N ALA A 245 -17.55 4.23 17.49
CA ALA A 245 -18.54 5.28 17.24
C ALA A 245 -19.36 5.58 18.49
N ALA A 246 -19.47 6.86 18.84
CA ALA A 246 -20.36 7.28 19.92
C ALA A 246 -21.83 7.02 19.54
N LEU A 247 -22.63 6.50 20.48
CA LEU A 247 -24.08 6.27 20.29
C LEU A 247 -24.81 7.52 19.78
N LYS A 248 -24.36 8.71 20.19
CA LYS A 248 -24.89 9.98 19.70
C LYS A 248 -24.72 10.13 18.18
N LYS A 249 -23.54 9.81 17.64
CA LYS A 249 -23.24 9.90 16.20
C LYS A 249 -24.13 8.95 15.39
N ILE A 250 -24.36 7.73 15.89
CA ILE A 250 -25.28 6.77 15.26
C ILE A 250 -26.69 7.36 15.20
N ASN A 251 -27.20 7.93 16.30
CA ASN A 251 -28.54 8.54 16.33
C ASN A 251 -28.66 9.76 15.41
N ASP A 252 -27.66 10.65 15.40
CA ASP A 252 -27.62 11.81 14.50
C ASP A 252 -27.63 11.37 13.02
N LEU A 253 -26.94 10.27 12.71
CA LEU A 253 -26.94 9.69 11.37
C LEU A 253 -28.29 9.05 11.02
N VAL A 254 -28.92 8.31 11.95
CA VAL A 254 -30.31 7.81 11.78
C VAL A 254 -31.26 8.96 11.44
N ASP A 255 -31.20 10.07 12.19
CA ASP A 255 -32.03 11.26 11.96
C ASP A 255 -31.85 11.78 10.53
N THR A 256 -30.59 11.89 10.10
CA THR A 256 -30.22 12.33 8.75
C THR A 256 -30.78 11.41 7.67
N LEU A 257 -30.63 10.09 7.82
CA LEU A 257 -31.12 9.10 6.86
C LEU A 257 -32.65 9.14 6.73
N VAL A 258 -33.36 9.24 7.86
CA VAL A 258 -34.83 9.29 7.92
C VAL A 258 -35.37 10.58 7.31
N ALA A 259 -34.76 11.72 7.64
CA ALA A 259 -35.18 13.04 7.17
C ALA A 259 -34.96 13.19 5.67
N ARG A 260 -33.81 12.73 5.16
CA ARG A 260 -33.43 12.87 3.75
C ARG A 260 -33.89 11.71 2.87
N LYS A 261 -34.53 10.69 3.46
CA LYS A 261 -34.99 9.47 2.77
C LYS A 261 -33.88 8.76 2.00
N ILE A 262 -32.68 8.69 2.58
CA ILE A 262 -31.53 8.03 1.95
C ILE A 262 -31.82 6.52 1.89
N PRO A 263 -31.78 5.88 0.69
CA PRO A 263 -32.32 4.53 0.52
C PRO A 263 -31.34 3.41 0.89
N ALA A 264 -30.04 3.68 0.86
CA ALA A 264 -29.00 2.66 0.99
C ALA A 264 -27.82 3.10 1.86
N VAL A 265 -27.24 2.12 2.54
CA VAL A 265 -25.97 2.20 3.30
C VAL A 265 -25.06 1.09 2.81
N PHE A 266 -23.75 1.22 3.01
CA PHE A 266 -22.77 0.26 2.51
C PHE A 266 -21.97 -0.33 3.67
N ILE A 267 -21.75 -1.65 3.61
CA ILE A 267 -20.80 -2.33 4.49
C ILE A 267 -19.41 -2.32 3.85
N GLU A 268 -18.39 -2.63 4.64
CA GLU A 268 -17.01 -2.58 4.19
C GLU A 268 -16.26 -3.86 4.54
N SER A 269 -15.32 -4.25 3.67
CA SER A 269 -14.60 -5.51 3.78
C SER A 269 -13.64 -5.59 4.98
N SER A 270 -13.18 -4.47 5.51
CA SER A 270 -12.20 -4.40 6.62
C SER A 270 -12.81 -3.93 7.95
N VAL A 271 -14.12 -3.61 8.00
CA VAL A 271 -14.78 -3.06 9.20
C VAL A 271 -15.93 -3.95 9.65
N ASN A 272 -16.19 -3.98 10.97
CA ASN A 272 -17.24 -4.82 11.54
C ASN A 272 -18.65 -4.37 11.05
N PRO A 273 -19.42 -5.24 10.37
CA PRO A 273 -20.71 -4.85 9.79
C PRO A 273 -21.82 -4.57 10.84
N ARG A 274 -21.59 -4.89 12.12
CA ARG A 274 -22.58 -4.68 13.19
C ARG A 274 -22.97 -3.22 13.38
N THR A 275 -22.07 -2.27 13.10
CA THR A 275 -22.37 -0.83 13.19
C THR A 275 -23.41 -0.41 12.16
N ILE A 276 -23.28 -0.89 10.92
CA ILE A 276 -24.26 -0.66 9.84
C ILE A 276 -25.60 -1.33 10.17
N GLN A 277 -25.59 -2.53 10.76
CA GLN A 277 -26.84 -3.18 11.19
C GLN A 277 -27.58 -2.33 12.24
N ALA A 278 -26.86 -1.77 13.22
CA ALA A 278 -27.45 -0.88 14.22
C ALA A 278 -28.08 0.37 13.58
N LEU A 279 -27.42 0.94 12.57
CA LEU A 279 -27.94 2.07 11.80
C LEU A 279 -29.24 1.71 11.07
N ILE A 280 -29.29 0.54 10.42
CA ILE A 280 -30.48 0.05 9.71
C ILE A 280 -31.66 -0.18 10.67
N GLU A 281 -31.43 -0.83 11.81
CA GLU A 281 -32.48 -1.04 12.80
C GLU A 281 -32.98 0.29 13.40
N GLY A 282 -32.07 1.25 13.63
CA GLY A 282 -32.44 2.59 14.06
C GLY A 282 -33.33 3.34 13.06
N CYS A 283 -33.03 3.24 11.76
CA CYS A 283 -33.87 3.81 10.70
C CYS A 283 -35.24 3.12 10.64
N LYS A 284 -35.26 1.78 10.72
CA LYS A 284 -36.48 0.98 10.67
C LYS A 284 -37.42 1.29 11.84
N ALA A 285 -36.87 1.47 13.04
CA ALA A 285 -37.63 1.88 14.22
C ALA A 285 -38.30 3.26 14.05
N ARG A 286 -37.80 4.09 13.12
CA ARG A 286 -38.37 5.41 12.76
C ARG A 286 -39.16 5.40 11.45
N GLY A 287 -39.56 4.22 10.98
CA GLY A 287 -40.40 4.06 9.80
C GLY A 287 -39.67 4.31 8.47
N HIS A 288 -38.34 4.28 8.46
CA HIS A 288 -37.54 4.41 7.24
C HIS A 288 -36.78 3.10 6.96
N VAL A 289 -37.10 2.46 5.84
CA VAL A 289 -36.43 1.21 5.45
C VAL A 289 -35.21 1.55 4.62
N VAL A 290 -34.03 1.20 5.15
CA VAL A 290 -32.73 1.36 4.50
C VAL A 290 -32.20 -0.02 4.15
N ARG A 291 -31.66 -0.19 2.95
CA ARG A 291 -31.05 -1.46 2.51
C ARG A 291 -29.52 -1.38 2.51
N ILE A 292 -28.88 -2.53 2.59
CA ILE A 292 -27.45 -2.64 2.27
C ILE A 292 -27.30 -2.52 0.74
N GLY A 293 -26.58 -1.52 0.28
CA GLY A 293 -26.29 -1.25 -1.14
C GLY A 293 -25.26 -2.20 -1.74
N GLY A 294 -24.41 -2.78 -0.89
CA GLY A 294 -23.37 -3.73 -1.23
C GLY A 294 -22.21 -3.63 -0.25
N GLU A 295 -21.19 -4.43 -0.47
CA GLU A 295 -19.91 -4.36 0.22
C GLU A 295 -18.91 -3.56 -0.61
N LEU A 296 -18.24 -2.62 0.04
CA LEU A 296 -17.19 -1.80 -0.53
C LEU A 296 -15.83 -2.21 0.04
N PHE A 297 -14.81 -2.05 -0.77
CA PHE A 297 -13.42 -2.12 -0.33
C PHE A 297 -13.01 -0.75 0.18
N SER A 298 -12.70 -0.62 1.47
CA SER A 298 -12.17 0.62 2.07
C SER A 298 -10.65 0.55 2.18
N ASP A 299 -10.16 -0.11 3.22
CA ASP A 299 -8.72 -0.16 3.54
C ASP A 299 -8.00 -1.41 3.05
N ALA A 300 -8.77 -2.39 2.56
CA ALA A 300 -8.28 -3.62 1.99
C ALA A 300 -8.89 -3.84 0.60
N MET A 301 -8.09 -4.38 -0.31
CA MET A 301 -8.57 -4.85 -1.62
C MET A 301 -9.20 -6.25 -1.48
N GLY A 302 -9.75 -6.75 -2.59
CA GLY A 302 -10.21 -8.14 -2.68
C GLY A 302 -9.06 -9.16 -2.66
N ALA A 303 -9.42 -10.43 -2.71
CA ALA A 303 -8.48 -11.55 -2.72
C ALA A 303 -7.44 -11.45 -3.85
N ALA A 304 -6.18 -11.80 -3.54
CA ALA A 304 -5.11 -11.81 -4.54
C ALA A 304 -5.45 -12.75 -5.71
N GLY A 305 -5.28 -12.26 -6.94
CA GLY A 305 -5.59 -13.02 -8.17
C GLY A 305 -7.00 -12.82 -8.70
N THR A 306 -7.88 -12.08 -8.00
CA THR A 306 -9.16 -11.61 -8.54
C THR A 306 -9.01 -10.23 -9.17
N THR A 307 -10.05 -9.78 -9.88
CA THR A 307 -10.12 -8.41 -10.40
C THR A 307 -10.02 -7.40 -9.26
N GLU A 308 -10.80 -7.62 -8.20
CA GLU A 308 -10.91 -6.78 -7.01
C GLU A 308 -9.65 -6.80 -6.14
N GLY A 309 -8.78 -7.80 -6.32
CA GLY A 309 -7.44 -7.87 -5.74
C GLY A 309 -6.39 -6.98 -6.42
N THR A 310 -6.82 -6.11 -7.34
CA THR A 310 -6.02 -5.03 -7.95
C THR A 310 -6.61 -3.68 -7.56
N TYR A 311 -5.80 -2.62 -7.49
CA TYR A 311 -6.30 -1.30 -7.12
C TYR A 311 -7.36 -0.80 -8.11
N ILE A 312 -7.11 -0.98 -9.41
CA ILE A 312 -8.04 -0.58 -10.47
C ILE A 312 -9.36 -1.33 -10.36
N GLY A 313 -9.32 -2.65 -10.12
CA GLY A 313 -10.53 -3.46 -9.98
C GLY A 313 -11.31 -3.14 -8.71
N MET A 314 -10.62 -2.92 -7.58
CA MET A 314 -11.19 -2.47 -6.32
C MET A 314 -12.00 -1.17 -6.50
N VAL A 315 -11.40 -0.14 -7.12
CA VAL A 315 -12.07 1.15 -7.35
C VAL A 315 -13.26 0.98 -8.31
N ARG A 316 -13.12 0.19 -9.38
CA ARG A 316 -14.22 -0.10 -10.31
C ARG A 316 -15.39 -0.80 -9.63
N HIS A 317 -15.11 -1.80 -8.79
CA HIS A 317 -16.11 -2.49 -7.99
C HIS A 317 -16.87 -1.52 -7.09
N ASN A 318 -16.15 -0.66 -6.36
CA ASN A 318 -16.76 0.32 -5.48
C ASN A 318 -17.71 1.26 -6.24
N VAL A 319 -17.23 1.87 -7.33
CA VAL A 319 -18.04 2.78 -8.14
C VAL A 319 -19.27 2.09 -8.73
N GLU A 320 -19.13 0.89 -9.29
CA GLU A 320 -20.29 0.16 -9.82
C GLU A 320 -21.29 -0.21 -8.73
N THR A 321 -20.81 -0.66 -7.57
CA THR A 321 -21.66 -1.00 -6.43
C THR A 321 -22.43 0.21 -5.92
N ILE A 322 -21.75 1.35 -5.76
CA ILE A 322 -22.36 2.62 -5.35
C ILE A 322 -23.43 3.04 -6.36
N VAL A 323 -23.10 3.08 -7.66
CA VAL A 323 -24.04 3.56 -8.67
C VAL A 323 -25.25 2.64 -8.79
N LYS A 324 -25.07 1.32 -8.84
CA LYS A 324 -26.21 0.37 -8.87
C LYS A 324 -27.12 0.52 -7.66
N ALA A 325 -26.54 0.81 -6.49
CA ALA A 325 -27.30 0.96 -5.27
C ALA A 325 -28.00 2.33 -5.14
N LEU A 326 -27.54 3.37 -5.82
CA LEU A 326 -28.11 4.72 -5.69
C LEU A 326 -28.93 5.16 -6.92
N GLN A 327 -28.92 4.38 -8.02
CA GLN A 327 -29.83 4.52 -9.16
C GLN A 327 -31.32 4.42 -8.77
#